data_AF-A0A2V8PIN7-F1
#
_entry.id   AF-A0A2V8PIN7-F1
#
_cell.length_a   1.000
_cell.length_b   1.000
_cell.length_c   1.000
_cell.angle_alpha   90.00
_cell.angle_beta   90.00
_cell.angle_gamma   90.00
#
_symmetry.space_group_name_H-M   'P 1'
#
loop_
_entity.id
_entity.type
_entity.pdbx_description
1 polymer ?
#
loop_
_entity_poly.entity_id
_entity_poly.type
_entity_poly.pdbx_seq_one_letter_code
_entity_poly.pdbx_strand_id
1 'polypeptide(L)'
;NTILSVIGVNLETLRPMPTVEGYTVPGGYSSQAVRPIALRMVSQLALALPKDVSISGIGGIENSHDAIEFMLLGSSTVQICTGVMLQGVKMVDELQEGLAKFMTDKGFNSVHEIVGKSLPYFSTHMELVSRMKEAKRHKAGEAARDNEWAQKDITEKTAELTSN
;
A
#
# COMPACT_ATOMS: atom_id res chain seq x y z
N ASN A 1 15.44 3.15 5.53
CA ASN A 1 16.20 4.12 4.72
C ASN A 1 16.89 3.46 3.54
N THR A 2 17.80 2.51 3.78
CA THR A 2 18.56 1.82 2.72
C THR A 2 18.48 0.31 2.86
N ILE A 3 18.58 -0.41 1.75
CA ILE A 3 18.74 -1.87 1.70
C ILE A 3 20.14 -2.18 1.21
N LEU A 4 20.84 -3.10 1.87
CA LEU A 4 22.18 -3.52 1.46
C LEU A 4 22.10 -4.23 0.10
N SER A 5 22.80 -3.74 -0.91
CA SER A 5 22.65 -4.23 -2.29
C SER A 5 23.92 -4.01 -3.14
N VAL A 6 24.01 -4.78 -4.22
CA VAL A 6 24.95 -4.54 -5.33
C VAL A 6 24.15 -3.98 -6.49
N ILE A 7 24.53 -2.80 -6.98
CA ILE A 7 23.75 -2.06 -7.99
C ILE A 7 24.14 -2.41 -9.43
N GLY A 8 25.25 -3.12 -9.62
CA GLY A 8 25.69 -3.57 -10.93
C GLY A 8 27.15 -3.99 -10.96
N VAL A 9 27.59 -4.41 -12.15
CA VAL A 9 28.97 -4.76 -12.47
C VAL A 9 29.34 -3.99 -13.73
N ASN A 10 30.47 -3.27 -13.69
CA ASN A 10 31.03 -2.64 -14.87
C ASN A 10 31.56 -3.75 -15.80
N LEU A 11 31.04 -3.82 -17.03
CA LEU A 11 31.32 -4.93 -17.95
C LEU A 11 32.72 -4.89 -18.56
N GLU A 12 33.38 -3.73 -18.59
CA GLU A 12 34.74 -3.59 -19.12
C GLU A 12 35.78 -4.02 -18.09
N THR A 13 35.59 -3.60 -16.84
CA THR A 13 36.54 -3.87 -15.73
C THR A 13 36.18 -5.13 -14.94
N LEU A 14 34.98 -5.68 -15.15
CA LEU A 14 34.37 -6.77 -14.39
C LEU A 14 34.21 -6.47 -12.88
N ARG A 15 34.32 -5.20 -12.48
CA ARG A 15 34.25 -4.78 -11.07
C ARG A 15 32.80 -4.46 -10.67
N PRO A 16 32.33 -4.92 -9.50
CA PRO A 16 31.06 -4.47 -8.94
C PRO A 16 31.06 -2.95 -8.71
N MET A 17 29.90 -2.30 -8.83
CA MET A 17 29.74 -0.86 -8.65
C MET A 17 29.01 -0.53 -7.32
N PRO A 18 29.31 0.63 -6.69
CA PRO A 18 30.39 1.57 -7.00
C PRO A 18 31.75 1.05 -6.52
N THR A 19 32.83 1.41 -7.22
CA THR A 19 34.20 1.02 -6.86
C THR A 19 34.95 2.18 -6.20
N VAL A 20 35.69 1.90 -5.13
CA VAL A 20 36.59 2.83 -4.45
C VAL A 20 37.97 2.18 -4.36
N GLU A 21 39.01 2.85 -4.89
CA GLU A 21 40.39 2.30 -4.92
C GLU A 21 40.49 0.89 -5.53
N GLY A 22 39.64 0.56 -6.50
CA GLY A 22 39.62 -0.76 -7.16
C GLY A 22 38.83 -1.86 -6.42
N TYR A 23 38.27 -1.57 -5.25
CA TYR A 23 37.47 -2.51 -4.45
C TYR A 23 36.02 -2.03 -4.27
N THR A 24 35.12 -2.97 -3.96
CA THR A 24 33.70 -2.68 -3.78
C THR A 24 33.14 -3.50 -2.62
N VAL A 25 32.23 -2.91 -1.87
CA VAL A 25 31.35 -3.60 -0.92
C VAL A 25 29.89 -3.33 -1.31
N PRO A 26 28.95 -4.22 -0.96
CA PRO A 26 27.53 -3.90 -1.05
C PRO A 26 27.23 -2.59 -0.32
N GLY A 27 26.50 -1.69 -0.98
CA GLY A 27 26.17 -0.37 -0.49
C GLY A 27 24.70 -0.23 -0.13
N GLY A 28 24.33 0.90 0.46
CA GLY A 28 22.93 1.23 0.73
C GLY A 28 22.20 1.65 -0.55
N TYR A 29 21.30 0.81 -1.04
CA TYR A 29 20.36 1.17 -2.11
C TYR A 29 19.15 1.89 -1.48
N SER A 30 18.71 3.00 -2.08
CA SER A 30 17.72 3.92 -1.50
C SER A 30 16.72 4.43 -2.54
N SER A 31 16.07 5.58 -2.29
CA SER A 31 15.06 6.20 -3.15
C SER A 31 13.85 5.28 -3.36
N GLN A 32 13.06 5.52 -4.40
CA GLN A 32 11.76 4.91 -4.65
C GLN A 32 11.79 3.40 -4.71
N ALA A 33 12.91 2.84 -5.16
CA ALA A 33 13.06 1.40 -5.30
C ALA A 33 12.93 0.66 -3.96
N VAL A 34 13.26 1.31 -2.83
CA VAL A 34 13.10 0.69 -1.50
C VAL A 34 11.76 0.98 -0.83
N ARG A 35 10.93 1.87 -1.39
CA ARG A 35 9.66 2.31 -0.78
C ARG A 35 8.71 1.14 -0.48
N PRO A 36 8.45 0.17 -1.39
CA PRO A 36 7.55 -0.95 -1.08
C PRO A 36 8.03 -1.81 0.09
N ILE A 37 9.35 -1.96 0.24
CA ILE A 37 9.96 -2.70 1.35
C ILE A 37 9.76 -1.94 2.66
N ALA A 38 10.01 -0.62 2.65
CA ALA A 38 9.85 0.23 3.81
C ALA A 38 8.38 0.32 4.28
N LEU A 39 7.42 0.45 3.37
CA LEU A 39 5.99 0.43 3.68
C LEU A 39 5.56 -0.87 4.36
N ARG A 40 6.04 -2.02 3.86
CA ARG A 40 5.80 -3.33 4.50
C ARG A 40 6.39 -3.39 5.91
N MET A 41 7.63 -2.92 6.10
CA MET A 41 8.27 -2.94 7.42
C MET A 41 7.52 -2.07 8.41
N VAL A 42 7.11 -0.87 7.99
CA VAL A 42 6.32 0.05 8.82
C VAL A 42 4.97 -0.57 9.20
N SER A 43 4.25 -1.17 8.26
CA SER A 43 2.96 -1.79 8.57
C SER A 43 3.10 -2.98 9.53
N GLN A 44 4.17 -3.77 9.39
CA GLN A 44 4.47 -4.87 10.32
C GLN A 44 4.76 -4.35 11.73
N LEU A 45 5.54 -3.27 11.86
CA LEU A 45 5.80 -2.64 13.15
C LEU A 45 4.52 -2.08 13.76
N ALA A 46 3.70 -1.39 12.98
CA ALA A 46 2.45 -0.79 13.46
C ALA A 46 1.41 -1.83 13.90
N LEU A 47 1.40 -3.03 13.29
CA LEU A 47 0.55 -4.15 13.72
C LEU A 47 1.08 -4.86 14.97
N ALA A 48 2.41 -4.88 15.17
CA ALA A 48 3.04 -5.63 16.25
C ALA A 48 3.24 -4.82 17.54
N LEU A 49 3.42 -3.50 17.41
CA LEU A 49 3.72 -2.61 18.53
C LEU A 49 2.45 -2.11 19.24
N PRO A 50 2.53 -1.77 20.54
CA PRO A 50 1.49 -1.06 21.24
C PRO A 50 1.13 0.28 20.57
N LYS A 51 -0.14 0.70 20.68
CA LYS A 51 -0.67 1.89 19.99
C LYS A 51 -0.07 3.22 20.44
N ASP A 52 0.52 3.25 21.62
CA ASP A 52 1.19 4.42 22.21
C ASP A 52 2.64 4.59 21.73
N VAL A 53 3.19 3.59 21.03
CA VAL A 53 4.53 3.69 20.44
C VAL A 53 4.45 4.44 19.11
N SER A 54 5.11 5.60 19.05
CA SER A 54 5.23 6.39 17.83
C SER A 54 6.24 5.77 16.86
N ILE A 55 5.87 5.68 15.57
CA ILE A 55 6.72 5.12 14.51
C ILE A 55 7.17 6.27 13.58
N SER A 56 8.46 6.32 13.27
CA SER A 56 9.00 7.24 12.26
C SER A 56 9.35 6.47 10.98
N GLY A 57 8.60 6.74 9.91
CA GLY A 57 8.74 6.07 8.61
C GLY A 57 9.84 6.70 7.76
N ILE A 58 10.67 5.87 7.11
CA ILE A 58 11.70 6.34 6.17
C ILE A 58 12.01 5.30 5.09
N GLY A 59 12.05 5.76 3.84
CA GLY A 59 12.54 4.99 2.70
C GLY A 59 11.79 5.35 1.41
N GLY A 60 12.44 6.08 0.52
CA GLY A 60 11.90 6.39 -0.80
C GLY A 60 10.72 7.35 -0.83
N ILE A 61 10.64 8.29 0.12
CA ILE A 61 9.62 9.35 0.10
C ILE A 61 10.13 10.49 -0.77
N GLU A 62 9.38 10.87 -1.80
CA GLU A 62 9.74 11.97 -2.70
C GLU A 62 8.60 12.97 -2.94
N ASN A 63 7.39 12.70 -2.42
CA ASN A 63 6.22 13.57 -2.55
C ASN A 63 5.20 13.31 -1.41
N SER A 64 4.12 14.10 -1.37
CA SER A 64 3.06 14.02 -0.36
C SER A 64 2.31 12.70 -0.37
N HIS A 65 2.05 12.13 -1.54
CA HIS A 65 1.40 10.83 -1.66
C HIS A 65 2.22 9.75 -0.95
N ASP A 66 3.53 9.69 -1.20
CA ASP A 66 4.43 8.73 -0.55
C ASP A 66 4.40 8.90 0.98
N ALA A 67 4.48 10.14 1.47
CA ALA A 67 4.40 10.42 2.90
C ALA A 67 3.07 9.95 3.51
N ILE A 68 1.94 10.24 2.85
CA ILE A 68 0.60 9.82 3.30
C ILE A 68 0.49 8.30 3.37
N GLU A 69 1.06 7.55 2.41
CA GLU A 69 1.09 6.07 2.48
C GLU A 69 1.76 5.58 3.77
N PHE A 70 2.91 6.16 4.15
CA PHE A 70 3.59 5.81 5.40
C PHE A 70 2.72 6.10 6.63
N MET A 71 2.00 7.22 6.63
CA MET A 71 1.12 7.60 7.74
C MET A 71 -0.08 6.65 7.84
N LEU A 72 -0.75 6.38 6.73
CA LEU A 72 -1.87 5.44 6.66
C LEU A 72 -1.48 4.03 7.12
N LEU A 73 -0.21 3.64 6.94
CA LEU A 73 0.36 2.37 7.41
C LEU A 73 0.92 2.41 8.83
N GLY A 74 0.77 3.52 9.56
CA GLY A 74 1.04 3.61 10.99
C GLY A 74 2.22 4.49 11.41
N SER A 75 2.87 5.19 10.47
CA SER A 75 3.91 6.17 10.85
C SER A 75 3.29 7.43 11.44
N SER A 76 3.76 7.85 12.61
CA SER A 76 3.42 9.14 13.24
C SER A 76 4.19 10.29 12.59
N THR A 77 5.42 10.03 12.15
CA THR A 77 6.27 10.99 11.43
C THR A 77 6.92 10.34 10.23
N VAL A 78 7.35 11.14 9.26
CA VAL A 78 8.10 10.68 8.08
C VAL A 78 9.43 11.41 7.95
N GLN A 79 10.44 10.73 7.43
CA GLN A 79 11.76 11.30 7.15
C GLN A 79 12.08 11.19 5.66
N ILE A 80 12.70 12.23 5.12
CA ILE A 80 13.12 12.30 3.72
C ILE A 80 14.62 12.56 3.66
N CYS A 81 15.33 11.77 2.85
CA CYS A 81 16.77 11.92 2.62
C CYS A 81 17.03 12.13 1.12
N THR A 82 16.88 11.08 0.31
CA THR A 82 17.14 11.15 -1.14
C THR A 82 16.28 12.17 -1.87
N GLY A 83 14.99 12.31 -1.50
CA GLY A 83 14.12 13.33 -2.07
C GLY A 83 14.67 14.75 -1.88
N VAL A 84 15.11 15.09 -0.66
CA VAL A 84 15.68 16.41 -0.34
C VAL A 84 17.01 16.62 -1.07
N MET A 85 17.84 15.58 -1.20
CA MET A 85 19.09 15.65 -1.96
C MET A 85 18.87 15.95 -3.44
N LEU A 86 17.78 15.44 -4.03
CA LEU A 86 17.48 15.58 -5.45
C LEU A 86 16.67 16.85 -5.77
N GLN A 87 15.73 17.23 -4.91
CA GLN A 87 14.75 18.29 -5.17
C GLN A 87 15.00 19.56 -4.34
N GLY A 88 15.87 19.49 -3.33
CA GLY A 88 16.11 20.56 -2.39
C GLY A 88 15.08 20.62 -1.26
N VAL A 89 15.39 21.40 -0.23
CA VAL A 89 14.57 21.49 1.00
C VAL A 89 13.17 22.07 0.78
N LYS A 90 12.94 22.78 -0.32
CA LYS A 90 11.64 23.38 -0.67
C LYS A 90 10.53 22.34 -0.89
N MET A 91 10.88 21.08 -1.18
CA MET A 91 9.90 20.00 -1.30
C MET A 91 9.05 19.81 -0.04
N VAL A 92 9.52 20.29 1.13
CA VAL A 92 8.78 20.23 2.39
C VAL A 92 7.49 21.04 2.30
N ASP A 93 7.47 22.15 1.58
CA ASP A 93 6.27 22.97 1.40
C ASP A 93 5.22 22.20 0.58
N GLU A 94 5.63 21.57 -0.53
CA GLU A 94 4.77 20.74 -1.38
C GLU A 94 4.22 19.51 -0.63
N LEU A 95 5.04 18.92 0.26
CA LEU A 95 4.63 17.82 1.14
C LEU A 95 3.51 18.27 2.08
N GLN A 96 3.66 19.43 2.72
CA GLN A 96 2.68 20.00 3.65
C GLN A 96 1.37 20.36 2.94
N GLU A 97 1.46 21.02 1.78
CA GLU A 97 0.30 21.38 0.96
C GLU A 97 -0.48 20.13 0.51
N GLY A 98 0.22 19.12 0.02
CA GLY A 98 -0.41 17.87 -0.41
C GLY A 98 -1.08 17.11 0.73
N LEU A 99 -0.46 17.08 1.92
CA LEU A 99 -1.06 16.49 3.11
C LEU A 99 -2.31 17.26 3.57
N ALA A 100 -2.23 18.60 3.65
CA ALA A 100 -3.35 19.45 4.02
C ALA A 100 -4.53 19.30 3.05
N LYS A 101 -4.24 19.23 1.75
CA LYS A 101 -5.24 18.96 0.72
C LYS A 101 -5.89 17.60 0.91
N PHE A 102 -5.11 16.54 1.08
CA PHE A 102 -5.63 15.19 1.31
C PHE A 102 -6.54 15.13 2.54
N MET A 103 -6.13 15.77 3.65
CA MET A 103 -6.94 15.84 4.86
C MET A 103 -8.27 16.55 4.63
N THR A 104 -8.24 17.69 3.92
CA THR A 104 -9.44 18.46 3.58
C THR A 104 -10.39 17.64 2.70
N ASP A 105 -9.87 17.03 1.64
CA ASP A 105 -10.65 16.22 0.68
C ASP A 105 -11.32 15.01 1.36
N LYS A 106 -10.71 14.47 2.42
CA LYS A 106 -11.21 13.31 3.16
C LYS A 106 -11.96 13.66 4.45
N GLY A 107 -12.02 14.94 4.82
CA GLY A 107 -12.70 15.42 6.02
C GLY A 107 -12.01 15.06 7.34
N PHE A 108 -10.68 14.93 7.36
CA PHE A 108 -9.91 14.71 8.58
C PHE A 108 -9.53 16.04 9.25
N ASN A 109 -9.68 16.13 10.57
CA ASN A 109 -9.39 17.35 11.32
C ASN A 109 -7.99 17.35 11.97
N SER A 110 -7.38 16.17 12.08
CA SER A 110 -6.05 15.99 12.64
C SER A 110 -5.26 14.94 11.88
N VAL A 111 -3.96 15.17 11.73
CA VAL A 111 -3.01 14.22 11.14
C VAL A 111 -3.02 12.88 11.89
N HIS A 112 -3.32 12.90 13.19
CA HIS A 112 -3.40 11.68 14.00
C HIS A 112 -4.56 10.76 13.57
N GLU A 113 -5.60 11.31 12.93
CA GLU A 113 -6.76 10.53 12.49
C GLU A 113 -6.45 9.62 11.30
N ILE A 114 -5.41 9.94 10.52
CA ILE A 114 -5.01 9.14 9.37
C ILE A 114 -4.00 8.05 9.74
N VAL A 115 -3.30 8.20 10.86
CA VAL A 115 -2.24 7.27 11.27
C VAL A 115 -2.83 5.87 11.47
N GLY A 116 -2.35 4.91 10.67
CA GLY A 116 -2.76 3.51 10.76
C GLY A 116 -4.15 3.19 10.20
N LYS A 117 -4.84 4.13 9.51
CA LYS A 117 -6.17 3.89 8.93
C LYS A 117 -6.23 2.73 7.94
N SER A 118 -5.10 2.38 7.32
CA SER A 118 -5.02 1.26 6.37
C SER A 118 -4.71 -0.09 7.02
N LEU A 119 -4.35 -0.13 8.31
CA LEU A 119 -3.99 -1.37 9.00
C LEU A 119 -5.10 -2.43 9.05
N PRO A 120 -6.39 -2.08 9.25
CA PRO A 120 -7.47 -3.07 9.31
C PRO A 120 -7.70 -3.84 8.00
N TYR A 121 -7.10 -3.39 6.89
CA TYR A 121 -7.22 -4.05 5.59
C TYR A 121 -6.18 -5.14 5.37
N PHE A 122 -5.19 -5.29 6.27
CA PHE A 122 -4.29 -6.44 6.23
C PHE A 122 -5.00 -7.70 6.73
N SER A 123 -4.70 -8.82 6.07
CA SER A 123 -5.15 -10.15 6.44
C SER A 123 -4.09 -11.15 6.02
N THR A 124 -4.14 -12.36 6.57
CA THR A 124 -3.25 -13.44 6.12
C THR A 124 -3.70 -13.98 4.76
N HIS A 125 -2.78 -14.62 4.03
CA HIS A 125 -3.12 -15.26 2.76
C HIS A 125 -4.23 -16.33 2.93
N MET A 126 -4.18 -17.08 4.03
CA MET A 126 -5.17 -18.12 4.33
C MET A 126 -6.57 -17.54 4.58
N GLU A 127 -6.67 -16.50 5.38
CA GLU A 127 -7.95 -15.80 5.63
C GLU A 127 -8.51 -15.18 4.35
N LEU A 128 -7.65 -14.56 3.52
CA LEU A 128 -8.07 -13.97 2.25
C LEU A 128 -8.66 -15.04 1.32
N VAL A 129 -8.01 -16.19 1.20
CA VAL A 129 -8.51 -17.33 0.41
C VAL A 129 -9.86 -17.83 0.92
N SER A 130 -10.04 -17.94 2.25
CA SER A 130 -11.32 -18.33 2.84
C SER A 130 -12.43 -17.33 2.52
N ARG A 131 -12.17 -16.03 2.69
CA ARG A 131 -13.11 -14.94 2.33
C ARG A 131 -13.48 -14.98 0.85
N MET A 132 -12.53 -15.24 -0.03
CA MET A 132 -12.79 -15.39 -1.47
C MET A 132 -13.71 -16.58 -1.78
N LYS A 133 -13.51 -17.72 -1.10
CA LYS A 133 -14.37 -18.91 -1.27
C LYS A 133 -15.80 -18.63 -0.78
N GLU A 134 -15.94 -18.00 0.37
CA GLU A 134 -17.25 -17.60 0.93
C GLU A 134 -17.97 -16.62 0.00
N ALA A 135 -17.29 -15.57 -0.47
CA ALA A 135 -17.85 -14.62 -1.42
C ALA A 135 -18.28 -15.29 -2.74
N LYS A 136 -17.48 -16.25 -3.24
CA LYS A 136 -17.85 -17.02 -4.44
C LYS A 136 -19.09 -17.89 -4.20
N ARG A 137 -19.22 -18.52 -3.03
CA ARG A 137 -20.41 -19.30 -2.65
C ARG A 137 -21.65 -18.41 -2.53
N HIS A 138 -21.52 -17.23 -1.92
CA HIS A 138 -22.62 -16.28 -1.80
C HIS A 138 -23.12 -15.83 -3.17
N LYS A 139 -22.21 -15.39 -4.06
CA LYS A 139 -22.55 -15.00 -5.43
C LYS A 139 -23.17 -16.14 -6.23
N ALA A 140 -22.69 -17.37 -6.07
CA ALA A 140 -23.28 -18.53 -6.72
C ALA A 140 -24.70 -18.83 -6.19
N GLY A 141 -24.94 -18.66 -4.88
CA GLY A 141 -26.25 -18.81 -4.26
C GLY A 141 -27.23 -17.69 -4.62
N GLU A 142 -26.76 -16.46 -4.82
CA GLU A 142 -27.55 -15.35 -5.40
C GLU A 142 -27.93 -15.67 -6.84
N ALA A 143 -26.97 -16.02 -7.69
CA ALA A 143 -27.24 -16.38 -9.09
C ALA A 143 -28.18 -17.58 -9.24
N ALA A 144 -28.09 -18.57 -8.35
CA ALA A 144 -29.01 -19.70 -8.34
C ALA A 144 -30.45 -19.29 -7.98
N ARG A 145 -30.62 -18.42 -6.97
CA ARG A 145 -31.93 -17.87 -6.57
C ARG A 145 -32.54 -17.00 -7.66
N ASP A 146 -31.73 -16.16 -8.30
CA ASP A 146 -32.16 -15.29 -9.40
C ASP A 146 -32.64 -16.13 -10.60
N ASN A 147 -31.93 -17.22 -10.92
CA ASN A 147 -32.37 -18.17 -11.95
C ASN A 147 -33.66 -18.92 -11.57
N GLU A 148 -33.81 -19.33 -10.30
CA GLU A 148 -35.04 -19.99 -9.84
C GLU A 148 -36.27 -19.08 -9.92
N TRP A 149 -36.13 -17.80 -9.55
CA TRP A 149 -37.21 -16.82 -9.67
C TRP A 149 -37.54 -16.53 -11.14
N ALA A 150 -36.53 -16.33 -11.98
CA ALA A 150 -36.74 -16.14 -13.41
C ALA A 150 -37.44 -17.34 -14.06
N GLN A 151 -37.07 -18.57 -13.68
CA GLN A 151 -37.70 -19.79 -14.19
C GLN A 151 -39.16 -19.88 -13.75
N LYS A 152 -39.47 -19.58 -12.47
CA LYS A 152 -40.84 -19.59 -11.94
C LYS A 152 -41.74 -18.58 -12.65
N ASP A 153 -41.28 -17.35 -12.81
CA ASP A 153 -42.00 -16.28 -13.53
C ASP A 153 -42.30 -16.69 -14.99
N ILE A 154 -41.34 -17.35 -15.66
CA ILE A 154 -41.53 -17.83 -17.04
C ILE A 154 -42.58 -18.95 -17.08
N THR A 155 -42.53 -19.91 -16.15
CA THR A 155 -43.50 -21.00 -16.09
C THR A 155 -44.92 -20.53 -15.77
N GLU A 156 -45.08 -19.58 -14.85
CA GLU A 156 -46.39 -19.02 -14.50
C GLU A 156 -47.02 -18.28 -15.69
N LYS A 157 -46.25 -17.40 -16.36
CA LYS A 157 -46.72 -16.74 -17.60
C LYS A 157 -47.05 -17.71 -18.72
N THR A 158 -46.27 -18.79 -18.87
CA THR A 158 -46.52 -19.81 -19.89
C THR A 158 -47.84 -20.55 -19.60
N ALA A 159 -48.10 -20.88 -18.34
CA ALA A 159 -49.34 -21.54 -17.93
C ALA A 159 -50.58 -20.67 -18.18
N GLU A 160 -50.51 -19.36 -17.90
CA GLU A 160 -51.58 -18.40 -18.23
C GLU A 160 -51.86 -18.32 -19.74
N LEU A 161 -50.83 -18.37 -20.58
CA LEU A 161 -50.97 -18.31 -22.04
C LEU A 161 -51.56 -19.59 -22.66
N THR A 162 -51.37 -20.75 -22.01
CA THR A 162 -51.80 -22.07 -22.53
C THR A 162 -53.15 -22.57 -22.00
N SER A 163 -53.82 -21.81 -21.13
CA SER A 163 -55.07 -22.23 -20.47
C SER A 163 -56.37 -21.66 -21.10
N ASN A 164 -56.31 -21.16 -22.34
CA ASN A 164 -57.49 -20.84 -23.18
C ASN A 164 -57.75 -21.95 -24.21
#